data_AF-A0A382HM25-F1
#
_entry.id   AF-A0A382HM25-F1
#
_cell.length_a   1.000
_cell.length_b   1.000
_cell.length_c   1.000
_cell.angle_alpha   90.00
_cell.angle_beta   90.00
_cell.angle_gamma   90.00
#
_symmetry.space_group_name_H-M   'P 1'
#
loop_
_entity.id
_entity.type
_entity.pdbx_description
1 polymer ?
#
loop_
_entity_poly.entity_id
_entity_poly.type
_entity_poly.pdbx_seq_one_letter_code
_entity_poly.pdbx_strand_id
1 'polypeptide(L)'
;MKIYDCFMFFDEEMLLDLRLNIMNEYVDKFVITESVYMHSGKPKKLIFDINKFSKFKDKIIYIVVDKTPPDLIEIKKDESIDIKQSKMTINAKKREMYQINKTKDGIVDAELNDMIIVSDVDEIPNLEKVDFKKISNKLIFFKQKMFYYKLNLFYKSFSWYGSKACKKKYFRNPEWLRSLKNKNYGHFGLTLTF
;
A
#
# COMPACT_ATOMS: atom_id res chain seq x y z
N MET A 1 -12.59 -14.10 -11.55
CA MET A 1 -11.36 -13.43 -11.12
C MET A 1 -11.76 -12.08 -10.58
N LYS A 2 -11.71 -11.95 -9.26
CA LYS A 2 -11.91 -10.70 -8.54
C LYS A 2 -10.59 -9.92 -8.45
N ILE A 3 -10.70 -8.62 -8.26
CA ILE A 3 -9.59 -7.69 -8.06
C ILE A 3 -9.75 -7.02 -6.70
N TYR A 4 -8.73 -7.18 -5.86
CA TYR A 4 -8.64 -6.58 -4.53
C TYR A 4 -7.62 -5.46 -4.54
N ASP A 5 -8.02 -4.27 -4.10
CA ASP A 5 -7.16 -3.11 -3.95
C ASP A 5 -6.83 -2.85 -2.48
N CYS A 6 -5.57 -3.07 -2.09
CA CYS A 6 -5.12 -3.10 -0.70
C CYS A 6 -4.18 -1.92 -0.40
N PHE A 7 -4.54 -1.09 0.58
CA PHE A 7 -3.73 0.07 0.97
C PHE A 7 -3.97 0.48 2.43
N MET A 8 -3.03 1.28 2.96
CA MET A 8 -3.18 1.92 4.27
C MET A 8 -3.86 3.28 4.13
N PHE A 9 -4.63 3.65 5.15
CA PHE A 9 -5.22 4.96 5.31
C PHE A 9 -4.73 5.60 6.60
N PHE A 10 -4.46 6.91 6.57
CA PHE A 10 -4.04 7.66 7.75
C PHE A 10 -4.96 8.85 8.05
N ASP A 11 -4.96 9.88 7.21
CA ASP A 11 -5.79 11.08 7.32
C ASP A 11 -6.15 11.73 5.97
N GLU A 12 -5.78 11.09 4.85
CA GLU A 12 -5.85 11.66 3.51
C GLU A 12 -7.22 11.46 2.85
N GLU A 13 -8.30 11.96 3.48
CA GLU A 13 -9.69 11.72 3.04
C GLU A 13 -9.95 12.10 1.57
N MET A 14 -9.37 13.21 1.10
CA MET A 14 -9.47 13.65 -0.28
C MET A 14 -8.82 12.66 -1.26
N LEU A 15 -7.66 12.10 -0.92
CA LEU A 15 -6.96 11.11 -1.75
C LEU A 15 -7.71 9.78 -1.75
N LEU A 16 -8.27 9.41 -0.60
CA LEU A 16 -9.13 8.24 -0.49
C LEU A 16 -10.35 8.37 -1.40
N ASP A 17 -11.07 9.49 -1.35
CA ASP A 17 -12.23 9.74 -2.22
C ASP A 17 -11.85 9.65 -3.72
N LEU A 18 -10.73 10.27 -4.10
CA LEU A 18 -10.21 10.21 -5.46
C LEU A 18 -9.92 8.77 -5.90
N ARG A 19 -9.20 8.01 -5.05
CA ARG A 19 -8.87 6.60 -5.33
C ARG A 19 -10.11 5.75 -5.50
N LEU A 20 -11.07 5.86 -4.57
CA LEU A 20 -12.30 5.09 -4.62
C LEU A 20 -13.08 5.41 -5.91
N ASN A 21 -13.22 6.68 -6.29
CA ASN A 21 -13.90 7.04 -7.53
C ASN A 21 -13.19 6.52 -8.79
N ILE A 22 -11.87 6.65 -8.88
CA ILE A 22 -11.10 6.17 -10.05
C ILE A 22 -11.14 4.65 -10.17
N MET A 23 -10.99 3.93 -9.06
CA MET A 23 -10.80 2.49 -9.06
C MET A 23 -12.11 1.69 -9.01
N ASN A 24 -13.23 2.33 -8.64
CA ASN A 24 -14.50 1.63 -8.37
C ASN A 24 -15.00 0.79 -9.55
N GLU A 25 -14.79 1.20 -10.80
CA GLU A 25 -15.24 0.43 -11.97
C GLU A 25 -14.36 -0.79 -12.25
N TYR A 26 -13.14 -0.82 -11.73
CA TYR A 26 -12.14 -1.84 -12.04
C TYR A 26 -11.93 -2.87 -10.93
N VAL A 27 -12.32 -2.56 -9.69
CA VAL A 27 -12.06 -3.42 -8.53
C VAL A 27 -13.34 -3.95 -7.90
N ASP A 28 -13.26 -5.16 -7.35
CA ASP A 28 -14.37 -5.81 -6.66
C ASP A 28 -14.40 -5.42 -5.18
N LYS A 29 -13.21 -5.27 -4.57
CA LYS A 29 -13.07 -4.96 -3.15
C LYS A 29 -11.93 -3.98 -2.89
N PHE A 30 -12.19 -3.02 -2.00
CA PHE A 30 -11.19 -2.15 -1.40
C PHE A 30 -10.85 -2.68 -0.01
N VAL A 31 -9.59 -2.98 0.26
CA VAL A 31 -9.13 -3.42 1.58
C VAL A 31 -8.33 -2.29 2.22
N ILE A 32 -8.95 -1.63 3.19
CA ILE A 32 -8.44 -0.42 3.81
C ILE A 32 -8.02 -0.74 5.24
N THR A 33 -6.77 -0.46 5.59
CA THR A 33 -6.28 -0.57 6.98
C THR A 33 -6.01 0.78 7.60
N GLU A 34 -6.48 1.01 8.82
CA GLU A 34 -6.16 2.18 9.63
C GLU A 34 -5.66 1.78 11.03
N SER A 35 -4.60 2.43 11.50
CA SER A 35 -3.99 2.16 12.80
C SER A 35 -4.42 3.15 13.88
N VAL A 36 -4.65 2.65 15.11
CA VAL A 36 -4.84 3.49 16.32
C VAL A 36 -3.53 4.07 16.85
N TYR A 37 -2.41 3.79 16.19
CA TYR A 37 -1.10 4.35 16.48
C TYR A 37 -0.50 5.01 15.24
N MET A 38 0.11 6.18 15.41
CA MET A 38 1.02 6.76 14.42
C MET A 38 2.25 5.86 14.25
N HIS A 39 2.99 6.01 13.13
CA HIS A 39 4.28 5.36 12.97
C HIS A 39 5.31 5.81 14.03
N SER A 40 5.16 7.00 14.59
CA SER A 40 5.94 7.45 15.76
C SER A 40 5.62 6.69 17.06
N GLY A 41 4.55 5.90 17.07
CA GLY A 41 4.08 5.10 18.19
C GLY A 41 3.11 5.81 19.13
N LYS A 42 2.83 7.09 18.90
CA LYS A 42 1.80 7.84 19.63
C LYS A 42 0.40 7.32 19.28
N PRO A 43 -0.53 7.26 20.24
CA PRO A 43 -1.92 6.92 19.95
C PRO A 43 -2.57 7.96 19.02
N LYS A 44 -3.47 7.51 18.15
CA LYS A 44 -4.22 8.28 17.16
C LYS A 44 -5.68 7.85 17.18
N LYS A 45 -6.60 8.79 16.98
CA LYS A 45 -8.01 8.47 16.74
C LYS A 45 -8.19 7.95 15.31
N LEU A 46 -9.13 7.03 15.14
CA LEU A 46 -9.56 6.61 13.82
C LEU A 46 -10.31 7.75 13.14
N ILE A 47 -10.02 7.99 11.88
CA ILE A 47 -10.58 9.08 11.06
C ILE A 47 -11.56 8.52 10.03
N PHE A 48 -11.35 7.29 9.58
CA PHE A 48 -12.19 6.69 8.54
C PHE A 48 -13.65 6.61 9.00
N ASP A 49 -14.54 7.16 8.18
CA ASP A 49 -15.99 7.10 8.37
C ASP A 49 -16.64 6.56 7.09
N ILE A 50 -17.22 5.36 7.19
CA ILE A 50 -17.89 4.69 6.07
C ILE A 50 -19.05 5.52 5.51
N ASN A 51 -19.68 6.39 6.31
CA ASN A 51 -20.81 7.20 5.86
C ASN A 51 -20.37 8.27 4.84
N LYS A 52 -19.13 8.76 4.94
CA LYS A 52 -18.54 9.68 3.94
C LYS A 52 -18.31 9.00 2.59
N PHE A 53 -18.15 7.68 2.59
CA PHE A 53 -17.85 6.85 1.41
C PHE A 53 -18.98 5.86 1.09
N SER A 54 -20.22 6.23 1.42
CA SER A 54 -21.40 5.34 1.35
C SER A 54 -21.62 4.71 -0.04
N LYS A 55 -21.27 5.43 -1.12
CA LYS A 55 -21.28 4.93 -2.51
C LYS A 55 -20.50 3.64 -2.71
N PHE A 56 -19.45 3.41 -1.91
CA PHE A 56 -18.53 2.29 -2.05
C PHE A 56 -18.66 1.24 -0.94
N LYS A 57 -19.65 1.40 -0.05
CA LYS A 57 -19.80 0.63 1.18
C LYS A 57 -19.75 -0.88 0.96
N ASP A 58 -20.40 -1.37 -0.09
CA ASP A 58 -20.47 -2.80 -0.40
C ASP A 58 -19.14 -3.39 -0.89
N LYS A 59 -18.22 -2.53 -1.34
CA LYS A 59 -16.88 -2.91 -1.80
C LYS A 59 -15.81 -2.74 -0.72
N ILE A 60 -16.04 -1.92 0.30
CA ILE A 60 -15.03 -1.63 1.32
C ILE A 60 -14.99 -2.72 2.39
N ILE A 61 -13.79 -3.24 2.61
CA ILE A 61 -13.40 -4.07 3.75
C ILE A 61 -12.47 -3.19 4.59
N TYR A 62 -12.97 -2.68 5.70
CA TYR A 62 -12.23 -1.82 6.62
C TYR A 62 -11.68 -2.62 7.81
N ILE A 63 -10.38 -2.50 8.05
CA ILE A 63 -9.64 -3.25 9.07
C ILE A 63 -8.94 -2.26 10.00
N VAL A 64 -9.31 -2.30 11.28
CA VAL A 64 -8.65 -1.53 12.32
C VAL A 64 -7.44 -2.30 12.82
N VAL A 65 -6.28 -1.62 12.87
CA VAL A 65 -5.04 -2.13 13.44
C VAL A 65 -4.87 -1.54 14.83
N ASP A 66 -5.31 -2.29 15.83
CA ASP A 66 -5.34 -1.91 17.25
C ASP A 66 -4.14 -2.43 18.05
N LYS A 67 -3.32 -3.29 17.44
CA LYS A 67 -2.11 -3.87 18.06
C LYS A 67 -0.84 -3.29 17.47
N THR A 68 0.20 -3.22 18.30
CA THR A 68 1.55 -2.88 17.86
C THR A 68 2.31 -4.12 17.39
N PRO A 69 3.34 -3.97 16.53
CA PRO A 69 4.23 -5.08 16.21
C PRO A 69 4.82 -5.71 17.49
N PRO A 70 4.93 -7.04 17.56
CA PRO A 70 5.46 -7.71 18.75
C PRO A 70 6.97 -7.54 18.91
N ASP A 71 7.67 -7.16 17.85
CA ASP A 71 9.12 -7.11 17.75
C ASP A 71 9.69 -5.68 17.81
N LEU A 72 8.97 -4.74 18.42
CA LEU A 72 9.47 -3.36 18.60
C LEU A 72 10.71 -3.34 19.50
N ILE A 73 11.67 -2.48 19.12
CA ILE A 73 12.91 -2.29 19.86
C ILE A 73 12.63 -1.33 21.03
N GLU A 74 13.00 -1.74 22.24
CA GLU A 74 12.93 -0.88 23.42
C GLU A 74 13.92 0.29 23.30
N ILE A 75 13.44 1.50 23.59
CA ILE A 75 14.23 2.73 23.61
C ILE A 75 14.53 3.07 25.07
N LYS A 76 15.80 3.01 25.47
CA LYS A 76 16.19 3.27 26.86
C LYS A 76 16.51 4.75 27.06
N LYS A 77 16.26 5.27 28.26
CA LYS A 77 16.40 6.70 28.57
C LYS A 77 17.86 7.16 28.61
N ASP A 78 18.79 6.27 28.93
CA ASP A 78 20.23 6.49 29.06
C ASP A 78 20.99 6.40 27.72
N GLU A 79 20.34 5.98 26.64
CA GLU A 79 20.98 5.88 25.32
C GLU A 79 21.28 7.25 24.69
N SER A 80 22.32 7.30 23.85
CA SER A 80 22.64 8.49 23.07
C SER A 80 21.49 8.87 22.13
N ILE A 81 21.45 10.15 21.74
CA ILE A 81 20.41 10.67 20.85
C ILE A 81 20.36 9.91 19.50
N ASP A 82 21.52 9.57 18.95
CA ASP A 82 21.64 8.88 17.66
C ASP A 82 21.09 7.45 17.72
N ILE A 83 21.38 6.74 18.82
CA ILE A 83 20.86 5.37 19.03
C ILE A 83 19.33 5.42 19.16
N LYS A 84 18.81 6.37 19.94
CA LYS A 84 17.35 6.55 20.09
C LYS A 84 16.69 6.83 18.74
N GLN A 85 17.25 7.76 17.96
CA GLN A 85 16.70 8.13 16.65
C GLN A 85 16.72 6.94 15.68
N SER A 86 17.80 6.17 15.65
CA SER A 86 17.90 4.95 14.84
C SER A 86 16.80 3.94 15.21
N LYS A 87 16.62 3.66 16.50
CA LYS A 87 15.56 2.77 17.00
C LYS A 87 14.16 3.28 16.68
N MET A 88 13.93 4.58 16.80
CA MET A 88 12.65 5.20 16.44
C MET A 88 12.32 4.99 14.97
N THR A 89 13.28 5.21 14.08
CA THR A 89 13.11 4.98 12.63
C THR A 89 12.82 3.52 12.32
N ILE A 90 13.54 2.58 12.95
CA ILE A 90 13.29 1.14 12.77
C ILE A 90 11.88 0.77 13.26
N ASN A 91 11.49 1.25 14.44
CA ASN A 91 10.16 0.99 15.00
C ASN A 91 9.04 1.60 14.15
N ALA A 92 9.25 2.78 13.58
CA ALA A 92 8.29 3.41 12.66
C ALA A 92 8.05 2.54 11.43
N LYS A 93 9.13 2.05 10.81
CA LYS A 93 9.05 1.12 9.68
C LYS A 93 8.35 -0.19 10.06
N LYS A 94 8.63 -0.75 11.24
CA LYS A 94 7.95 -1.97 11.72
C LYS A 94 6.44 -1.75 11.87
N ARG A 95 6.01 -0.60 12.39
CA ARG A 95 4.58 -0.25 12.53
C ARG A 95 3.91 -0.11 11.16
N GLU A 96 4.55 0.58 10.23
CA GLU A 96 4.10 0.72 8.85
C GLU A 96 3.93 -0.66 8.17
N MET A 97 4.99 -1.49 8.20
CA MET A 97 4.96 -2.84 7.65
C MET A 97 3.87 -3.71 8.28
N TYR A 98 3.65 -3.56 9.59
CA TYR A 98 2.60 -4.29 10.30
C TYR A 98 1.20 -3.86 9.84
N GLN A 99 0.97 -2.55 9.70
CA GLN A 99 -0.30 -2.02 9.23
C GLN A 99 -0.61 -2.46 7.79
N ILE A 100 0.31 -2.29 6.83
CA ILE A 100 0.05 -2.73 5.45
C ILE A 100 -0.16 -4.24 5.39
N ASN A 101 0.58 -5.03 6.18
CA ASN A 101 0.41 -6.47 6.22
C ASN A 101 -0.97 -6.91 6.72
N LYS A 102 -1.67 -6.07 7.50
CA LYS A 102 -3.03 -6.35 7.95
C LYS A 102 -4.07 -6.33 6.83
N THR A 103 -3.77 -5.74 5.67
CA THR A 103 -4.63 -5.89 4.49
C THR A 103 -4.76 -7.36 4.04
N LYS A 104 -3.82 -8.23 4.45
CA LYS A 104 -3.93 -9.68 4.22
C LYS A 104 -5.21 -10.29 4.81
N ASP A 105 -5.70 -9.74 5.93
CA ASP A 105 -6.88 -10.24 6.63
C ASP A 105 -8.16 -9.96 5.81
N GLY A 106 -8.15 -8.96 4.93
CA GLY A 106 -9.27 -8.63 4.03
C GLY A 106 -9.30 -9.39 2.71
N ILE A 107 -8.31 -10.24 2.45
CA ILE A 107 -8.21 -11.05 1.22
C ILE A 107 -8.21 -12.55 1.51
N VAL A 108 -8.71 -12.96 2.68
CA VAL A 108 -8.77 -14.38 3.09
C VAL A 108 -9.62 -15.20 2.14
N ASP A 109 -10.75 -14.63 1.70
CA ASP A 109 -11.70 -15.29 0.79
C ASP A 109 -11.32 -15.16 -0.70
N ALA A 110 -10.15 -14.59 -1.01
CA ALA A 110 -9.69 -14.45 -2.39
C ALA A 110 -9.26 -15.80 -2.97
N GLU A 111 -9.73 -16.13 -4.16
CA GLU A 111 -9.36 -17.34 -4.88
C GLU A 111 -7.93 -17.26 -5.43
N LEU A 112 -7.31 -18.41 -5.70
CA LEU A 112 -5.92 -18.49 -6.19
C LEU A 112 -5.64 -17.67 -7.47
N ASN A 113 -6.65 -17.47 -8.32
CA ASN A 113 -6.53 -16.72 -9.55
C ASN A 113 -6.95 -15.25 -9.43
N ASP A 114 -7.46 -14.82 -8.27
CA ASP A 114 -7.82 -13.42 -8.02
C ASP A 114 -6.58 -12.52 -7.98
N MET A 115 -6.75 -11.27 -8.38
CA MET A 115 -5.68 -10.27 -8.46
C MET A 115 -5.63 -9.46 -7.17
N ILE A 116 -4.45 -9.35 -6.59
CA ILE A 116 -4.20 -8.52 -5.40
C ILE A 116 -3.31 -7.37 -5.84
N ILE A 117 -3.80 -6.14 -5.69
CA ILE A 117 -3.06 -4.90 -5.89
C ILE A 117 -2.69 -4.38 -4.50
N VAL A 118 -1.42 -3.98 -4.30
CA VAL A 118 -0.95 -3.34 -3.08
C VAL A 118 -0.24 -2.04 -3.46
N SER A 119 -0.57 -0.96 -2.75
CA SER A 119 0.07 0.35 -2.90
C SER A 119 -0.20 1.24 -1.70
N ASP A 120 0.36 2.44 -1.70
CA ASP A 120 -0.09 3.52 -0.81
C ASP A 120 -1.31 4.24 -1.40
N VAL A 121 -2.01 5.07 -0.60
CA VAL A 121 -3.32 5.64 -0.97
C VAL A 121 -3.25 6.59 -2.18
N ASP A 122 -2.19 7.39 -2.28
CA ASP A 122 -1.90 8.33 -3.36
C ASP A 122 -1.32 7.65 -4.62
N GLU A 123 -0.88 6.40 -4.50
CA GLU A 123 -0.38 5.59 -5.60
C GLU A 123 -1.53 4.87 -6.31
N ILE A 124 -2.31 5.61 -7.09
CA ILE A 124 -3.47 5.07 -7.82
C ILE A 124 -3.02 4.55 -9.21
N PRO A 125 -3.17 3.25 -9.54
CA PRO A 125 -2.83 2.73 -10.86
C PRO A 125 -3.93 3.07 -11.88
N ASN A 126 -3.56 3.35 -13.14
CA ASN A 126 -4.55 3.47 -14.21
C ASN A 126 -4.85 2.08 -14.80
N LEU A 127 -6.10 1.62 -14.62
CA LEU A 127 -6.56 0.31 -15.09
C LEU A 127 -7.43 0.38 -16.35
N GLU A 128 -7.68 1.55 -16.93
CA GLU A 128 -8.57 1.77 -18.09
C GLU A 128 -8.23 0.85 -19.28
N LYS A 129 -6.93 0.62 -19.51
CA LYS A 129 -6.42 -0.19 -20.62
C LYS A 129 -5.80 -1.51 -20.18
N VAL A 130 -6.04 -1.93 -18.93
CA VAL A 130 -5.44 -3.14 -18.36
C VAL A 130 -6.41 -4.31 -18.48
N ASP A 131 -6.03 -5.31 -19.27
CA ASP A 131 -6.72 -6.59 -19.31
C ASP A 131 -5.89 -7.67 -18.61
N PHE A 132 -6.20 -7.91 -17.32
CA PHE A 132 -5.51 -8.90 -16.49
C PHE A 132 -5.61 -10.34 -17.03
N LYS A 133 -6.56 -10.66 -17.92
CA LYS A 133 -6.66 -12.00 -18.53
C LYS A 133 -5.58 -12.22 -19.58
N LYS A 134 -5.09 -11.15 -20.21
CA LYS A 134 -4.03 -11.20 -21.23
C LYS A 134 -2.61 -11.17 -20.63
N ILE A 135 -2.48 -10.80 -19.36
CA ILE A 135 -1.18 -10.71 -18.69
C ILE A 135 -0.76 -12.09 -18.17
N SER A 136 0.34 -12.61 -18.72
CA SER A 136 0.96 -13.89 -18.31
C SER A 136 1.99 -13.73 -17.18
N ASN A 137 2.50 -12.53 -16.95
CA ASN A 137 3.49 -12.23 -15.91
C ASN A 137 2.97 -12.55 -14.51
N LYS A 138 3.85 -13.09 -13.65
CA LYS A 138 3.52 -13.40 -12.24
C LYS A 138 3.34 -12.15 -11.38
N LEU A 139 4.13 -11.12 -11.69
CA LEU A 139 4.18 -9.84 -10.99
C LEU A 139 3.91 -8.73 -12.00
N ILE A 140 3.13 -7.73 -11.60
CA ILE A 140 2.71 -6.59 -12.40
C ILE A 140 3.14 -5.34 -11.63
N PHE A 141 3.80 -4.42 -12.32
CA PHE A 141 4.25 -3.15 -11.77
C PHE A 141 3.60 -2.05 -12.61
N PHE A 142 2.82 -1.16 -11.98
CA PHE A 142 2.11 -0.12 -12.70
C PHE A 142 3.01 1.10 -12.85
N LYS A 143 3.20 1.57 -14.08
CA LYS A 143 3.89 2.83 -14.35
C LYS A 143 2.95 3.99 -14.07
N GLN A 144 3.28 4.80 -13.07
CA GLN A 144 2.47 5.91 -12.56
C GLN A 144 3.19 7.25 -12.71
N LYS A 145 2.40 8.32 -12.70
CA LYS A 145 2.90 9.70 -12.66
C LYS A 145 3.29 10.06 -11.23
N MET A 146 4.44 10.70 -11.06
CA MET A 146 4.89 11.22 -9.77
C MET A 146 4.46 12.67 -9.60
N PHE A 147 3.78 12.98 -8.49
CA PHE A 147 3.43 14.35 -8.10
C PHE A 147 4.03 14.65 -6.73
N TYR A 148 4.62 15.84 -6.56
CA TYR A 148 5.22 16.23 -5.28
C TYR A 148 4.26 17.07 -4.45
N TYR A 149 3.70 16.50 -3.38
CA TYR A 149 2.85 17.15 -2.38
C TYR A 149 1.54 17.79 -2.90
N LYS A 150 1.47 18.16 -4.19
CA LYS A 150 0.35 18.83 -4.86
C LYS A 150 0.14 18.24 -6.25
N LEU A 151 -1.12 18.12 -6.66
CA LEU A 151 -1.50 17.54 -7.96
C LEU A 151 -1.02 18.34 -9.18
N ASN A 152 -0.69 19.62 -9.01
CA ASN A 152 -0.12 20.44 -10.07
C ASN A 152 1.41 20.33 -10.20
N LEU A 153 2.10 19.67 -9.26
CA LEU A 153 3.56 19.52 -9.25
C LEU A 153 3.96 18.18 -9.87
N PHE A 154 3.70 18.02 -11.17
CA PHE A 154 4.03 16.82 -11.92
C PHE A 154 5.52 16.72 -12.24
N TYR A 155 6.17 15.65 -11.79
CA TYR A 155 7.56 15.35 -12.13
C TYR A 155 7.67 14.51 -13.41
N LYS A 156 7.73 15.19 -14.56
CA LYS A 156 7.68 14.57 -15.90
C LYS A 156 8.77 13.53 -16.17
N SER A 157 9.99 13.75 -15.66
CA SER A 157 11.15 12.90 -15.97
C SER A 157 11.28 11.67 -15.07
N PHE A 158 10.35 11.47 -14.14
CA PHE A 158 10.39 10.35 -13.20
C PHE A 158 9.15 9.47 -13.33
N SER A 159 9.39 8.18 -13.57
CA SER A 159 8.33 7.17 -13.59
C SER A 159 8.25 6.48 -12.23
N TRP A 160 7.08 6.57 -11.59
CA TRP A 160 6.84 5.92 -10.32
C TRP A 160 6.24 4.53 -10.53
N TYR A 161 6.57 3.58 -9.66
CA TYR A 161 6.08 2.20 -9.71
C TYR A 161 5.64 1.76 -8.31
N GLY A 162 4.73 2.54 -7.73
CA GLY A 162 4.23 2.37 -6.37
C GLY A 162 3.30 1.17 -6.25
N SER A 163 2.28 1.14 -7.12
CA SER A 163 1.33 0.05 -7.15
C SER A 163 1.91 -1.19 -7.82
N LYS A 164 1.72 -2.33 -7.16
CA LYS A 164 2.16 -3.63 -7.64
C LYS A 164 1.04 -4.64 -7.47
N ALA A 165 0.97 -5.59 -8.38
CA ALA A 165 -0.05 -6.62 -8.34
C ALA A 165 0.48 -8.00 -8.65
N CYS A 166 -0.19 -9.01 -8.10
CA CYS A 166 0.03 -10.40 -8.45
C CYS A 166 -1.24 -11.22 -8.21
N LYS A 167 -1.33 -12.38 -8.85
CA LYS A 167 -2.39 -13.35 -8.53
C LYS A 167 -2.18 -13.89 -7.12
N LYS A 168 -3.26 -14.15 -6.39
CA LYS A 168 -3.25 -14.67 -5.01
C LYS A 168 -2.34 -15.88 -4.83
N LYS A 169 -2.27 -16.80 -5.80
CA LYS A 169 -1.37 -17.97 -5.77
C LYS A 169 0.13 -17.64 -5.69
N TYR A 170 0.55 -16.44 -6.09
CA TYR A 170 1.93 -15.97 -5.98
C TYR A 170 2.14 -15.02 -4.80
N PHE A 171 1.06 -14.62 -4.13
CA PHE A 171 1.06 -13.62 -3.08
C PHE A 171 1.60 -14.18 -1.76
N ARG A 172 2.61 -13.54 -1.18
CA ARG A 172 3.16 -13.92 0.15
C ARG A 172 2.55 -13.10 1.28
N ASN A 173 2.75 -11.79 1.21
CA ASN A 173 2.15 -10.79 2.09
C ASN A 173 2.19 -9.40 1.41
N PRO A 174 1.41 -8.43 1.90
CA PRO A 174 1.35 -7.09 1.32
C PRO A 174 2.71 -6.37 1.24
N GLU A 175 3.47 -6.37 2.33
CA GLU A 175 4.77 -5.68 2.38
C GLU A 175 5.81 -6.29 1.43
N TRP A 176 5.79 -7.61 1.25
CA TRP A 176 6.64 -8.30 0.29
C TRP A 176 6.34 -7.79 -1.12
N LEU A 177 5.07 -7.71 -1.51
CA LEU A 177 4.69 -7.22 -2.85
C LEU A 177 5.08 -5.76 -3.02
N ARG A 178 4.77 -4.92 -2.01
CA ARG A 178 5.08 -3.49 -1.99
C ARG A 178 6.58 -3.21 -2.06
N SER A 179 7.42 -4.02 -1.42
CA SER A 179 8.88 -3.82 -1.38
C SER A 179 9.65 -4.34 -2.60
N LEU A 180 9.00 -5.04 -3.54
CA LEU A 180 9.67 -5.53 -4.76
C LEU A 180 10.23 -4.37 -5.58
N LYS A 181 11.50 -4.44 -5.95
CA LYS A 181 12.14 -3.42 -6.80
C LYS A 181 11.79 -3.65 -8.26
N ASN A 182 11.60 -2.56 -9.00
CA ASN A 182 11.31 -2.59 -10.43
C ASN A 182 12.52 -3.02 -11.29
N LYS A 183 13.75 -2.91 -10.77
CA LYS A 183 14.98 -3.36 -11.45
C LYS A 183 15.57 -4.60 -10.77
N ASN A 184 15.84 -5.64 -11.56
CA ASN A 184 16.82 -6.65 -11.21
C ASN A 184 18.19 -5.98 -11.26
N TYR A 185 18.75 -5.62 -10.11
CA TYR A 185 20.19 -5.36 -10.03
C TYR A 185 20.91 -6.70 -10.12
N GLY A 186 21.07 -7.22 -11.34
CA GLY A 186 22.13 -8.18 -11.62
C GLY A 186 23.46 -7.53 -11.24
N HIS A 187 24.39 -8.29 -10.67
CA HIS A 187 25.62 -7.77 -10.07
C HIS A 187 26.51 -6.92 -11.01
N PHE A 188 26.30 -6.96 -12.32
CA PHE A 188 26.88 -6.00 -13.26
C PHE A 188 25.91 -5.83 -14.43
N GLY A 189 25.41 -4.63 -14.67
CA GLY A 189 24.54 -4.39 -15.83
C GLY A 189 23.88 -3.03 -15.82
N LEU A 190 24.45 -2.07 -16.56
CA LEU A 190 23.74 -0.89 -17.03
C LEU A 190 22.51 -1.33 -17.83
N THR A 191 21.36 -0.74 -17.56
CA THR A 191 20.17 -0.86 -18.42
C THR A 191 19.74 0.53 -18.85
N LEU A 192 19.97 0.84 -20.12
CA LEU A 192 19.29 1.91 -20.85
C LEU A 192 17.84 1.48 -21.06
N THR A 193 16.91 2.29 -20.62
CA THR A 193 15.47 2.15 -20.91
C THR A 193 15.06 3.28 -21.84
N PHE A 194 14.60 2.91 -23.04
CA PHE A 194 13.88 3.81 -23.97
C PHE A 194 12.48 4.14 -23.43
#